data_AF-A0A1Q1FP10-F1
#
_entry.id   AF-A0A1Q1FP10-F1
#
_cell.length_a   1.000
_cell.length_b   1.000
_cell.length_c   1.000
_cell.angle_alpha   90.00
_cell.angle_beta   90.00
_cell.angle_gamma   90.00
#
_symmetry.space_group_name_H-M   'P 1'
#
loop_
_entity.id
_entity.type
_entity.pdbx_description
1 polymer ?
#
loop_
_entity_poly.entity_id
_entity_poly.type
_entity_poly.pdbx_seq_one_letter_code
_entity_poly.pdbx_strand_id
1 'polypeptide(L)'
;MRVYKAITVFTTLFAIVTVVGGFVVLDSATNRATASLSEIQPLAALAGIGLILAGAAAYAFSTRFRAEGMGKSKDDTDEQSDNG
;
A
#
# COMPACT_ATOMS: atom_id res chain seq x y z
N MET A 1 18.26 14.55 0.06
CA MET A 1 16.88 14.63 -0.49
C MET A 1 16.56 13.59 -1.58
N ARG A 2 17.34 13.45 -2.67
CA ARG A 2 16.98 12.59 -3.83
C ARG A 2 16.85 11.09 -3.48
N VAL A 3 17.79 10.55 -2.70
CA VAL A 3 17.78 9.15 -2.24
C VAL A 3 16.60 8.85 -1.32
N TYR A 4 16.35 9.72 -0.35
CA TYR A 4 15.20 9.61 0.55
C TYR A 4 13.86 9.57 -0.22
N LYS A 5 13.67 10.48 -1.19
CA LYS A 5 12.48 10.50 -2.05
C LYS A 5 12.35 9.22 -2.86
N ALA A 6 13.45 8.72 -3.44
CA ALA A 6 13.46 7.47 -4.16
C ALA A 6 13.03 6.30 -3.25
N ILE A 7 13.62 6.18 -2.06
CA ILE A 7 13.29 5.12 -1.10
C ILE A 7 11.80 5.12 -0.77
N THR A 8 11.21 6.27 -0.41
CA THR A 8 9.78 6.34 -0.05
C THR A 8 8.87 5.97 -1.22
N VAL A 9 9.15 6.48 -2.43
CA VAL A 9 8.35 6.18 -3.62
C VAL A 9 8.46 4.71 -4.01
N PHE A 10 9.68 4.16 -4.08
CA PHE A 10 9.88 2.75 -4.40
C PHE A 10 9.29 1.83 -3.33
N THR A 11 9.33 2.21 -2.05
CA THR A 11 8.71 1.43 -0.96
C THR A 11 7.19 1.41 -1.10
N THR A 12 6.58 2.55 -1.43
CA THR A 12 5.12 2.63 -1.61
C THR A 12 4.69 1.87 -2.86
N LEU A 13 5.44 1.98 -3.96
CA LEU A 13 5.20 1.20 -5.17
C LEU A 13 5.34 -0.31 -4.91
N PHE A 14 6.42 -0.71 -4.22
CA PHE A 14 6.63 -2.09 -3.79
C PHE A 14 5.47 -2.59 -2.93
N ALA A 15 5.03 -1.80 -1.95
CA ALA A 15 3.89 -2.14 -1.11
C ALA A 15 2.62 -2.40 -1.94
N ILE A 16 2.29 -1.51 -2.87
CA ILE A 16 1.13 -1.65 -3.76
C ILE A 16 1.24 -2.93 -4.59
N VAL A 17 2.37 -3.15 -5.27
CA VAL A 17 2.58 -4.33 -6.12
C VAL A 17 2.44 -5.62 -5.31
N THR A 18 3.01 -5.66 -4.12
CA THR A 18 2.99 -6.84 -3.25
C THR A 18 1.57 -7.12 -2.74
N VAL A 19 0.82 -6.09 -2.32
CA VAL A 19 -0.58 -6.23 -1.89
C VAL A 19 -1.47 -6.71 -3.03
N VAL A 20 -1.40 -6.05 -4.20
CA VAL A 20 -2.21 -6.42 -5.36
C VAL A 20 -1.87 -7.83 -5.85
N GLY A 21 -0.58 -8.15 -5.97
CA GLY A 21 -0.13 -9.49 -6.33
C GLY A 21 -0.58 -10.55 -5.32
N GLY A 22 -0.50 -10.25 -4.02
CA GLY A 22 -0.99 -11.14 -2.97
C GLY A 22 -2.49 -11.42 -3.06
N PHE A 23 -3.30 -10.40 -3.35
CA PHE A 23 -4.73 -10.57 -3.62
C PHE A 23 -5.00 -11.44 -4.84
N VAL A 24 -4.30 -11.21 -5.95
CA VAL A 24 -4.46 -12.03 -7.17
C VAL A 24 -4.13 -13.50 -6.90
N VAL A 25 -3.04 -13.78 -6.18
CA VAL A 25 -2.65 -15.14 -5.81
C VAL A 25 -3.69 -15.78 -4.89
N LEU A 26 -4.16 -15.05 -3.87
CA LEU A 26 -5.16 -15.53 -2.93
C LEU A 26 -6.51 -15.80 -3.61
N ASP A 27 -6.92 -14.93 -4.54
CA ASP A 27 -8.13 -15.06 -5.34
C ASP A 27 -8.08 -16.32 -6.22
N SER A 28 -6.96 -16.54 -6.89
CA SER A 28 -6.73 -17.76 -7.69
C SER A 28 -6.72 -19.01 -6.82
N ALA A 29 -6.10 -18.96 -5.63
CA ALA A 29 -6.00 -20.11 -4.73
C ALA A 29 -7.33 -20.52 -4.10
N THR A 30 -8.29 -19.59 -4.04
CA THR A 30 -9.62 -19.78 -3.42
C THR A 30 -10.77 -19.74 -4.42
N ASN A 31 -10.47 -19.62 -5.71
CA ASN A 31 -11.44 -19.38 -6.78
C ASN A 31 -12.44 -18.27 -6.40
N ARG A 32 -11.92 -17.07 -6.10
CA ARG A 32 -12.71 -15.93 -5.60
C ARG A 32 -13.52 -16.27 -4.36
N ALA A 33 -12.88 -16.92 -3.38
CA ALA A 33 -13.51 -17.40 -2.14
C ALA A 33 -14.71 -18.34 -2.32
N THR A 34 -14.86 -18.96 -3.50
CA THR A 34 -15.99 -19.86 -3.81
C THR A 34 -15.57 -21.34 -3.85
N ALA A 35 -14.25 -21.62 -3.81
CA ALA A 35 -13.73 -22.99 -3.78
C ALA A 35 -14.18 -23.73 -2.52
N SER A 36 -14.51 -25.02 -2.67
CA SER A 36 -14.65 -25.92 -1.53
C SER A 36 -13.30 -26.15 -0.84
N LEU A 37 -13.30 -26.53 0.45
CA LEU A 37 -12.06 -26.70 1.22
C LEU A 37 -11.07 -27.69 0.57
N SER A 38 -11.56 -28.69 -0.16
CA SER A 38 -10.75 -29.67 -0.89
C SER A 38 -10.08 -29.11 -2.14
N GLU A 39 -10.59 -28.01 -2.69
CA GLU A 39 -10.08 -27.37 -3.92
C GLU A 39 -9.11 -26.22 -3.62
N ILE A 40 -9.08 -25.74 -2.38
CA ILE A 40 -8.17 -24.68 -1.96
C ILE A 40 -6.72 -25.17 -2.02
N GLN A 41 -5.85 -24.35 -2.60
CA GLN A 41 -4.41 -24.58 -2.57
C GLN A 41 -3.78 -23.87 -1.37
N PRO A 42 -3.53 -24.55 -0.23
CA PRO A 42 -3.18 -23.89 1.02
C PRO A 42 -1.85 -23.14 0.94
N LEU A 43 -0.86 -23.68 0.22
CA LEU A 43 0.45 -23.04 0.09
C LEU A 43 0.37 -21.73 -0.73
N ALA A 44 -0.42 -21.73 -1.81
CA ALA A 44 -0.67 -20.54 -2.61
C ALA A 44 -1.47 -19.49 -1.83
N ALA A 45 -2.50 -19.91 -1.10
CA ALA A 45 -3.28 -19.01 -0.24
C ALA A 45 -2.40 -18.35 0.84
N LEU A 46 -1.56 -19.13 1.51
CA LEU A 46 -0.60 -18.61 2.50
C LEU A 46 0.42 -17.66 1.86
N ALA A 47 0.91 -17.96 0.65
CA ALA A 47 1.79 -17.05 -0.07
C ALA A 47 1.09 -15.72 -0.42
N GLY A 48 -0.16 -15.76 -0.87
CA GLY A 48 -0.98 -14.58 -1.13
C GLY A 48 -1.18 -13.72 0.12
N ILE A 49 -1.52 -14.34 1.25
CA ILE A 49 -1.63 -13.67 2.56
C ILE A 49 -0.28 -13.07 2.97
N GLY A 50 0.81 -13.82 2.83
CA GLY A 50 2.16 -13.35 3.15
C GLY A 50 2.56 -12.10 2.35
N LEU A 51 2.22 -12.06 1.06
CA LEU A 51 2.44 -10.91 0.19
C LEU A 51 1.63 -9.69 0.65
N ILE A 52 0.35 -9.87 1.00
CA ILE A 52 -0.49 -8.79 1.53
C ILE A 52 0.12 -8.21 2.81
N LEU A 53 0.51 -9.08 3.76
CA LEU A 53 1.11 -8.66 5.02
C LEU A 53 2.45 -7.95 4.82
N ALA A 54 3.30 -8.46 3.93
CA ALA A 54 4.59 -7.84 3.61
C ALA A 54 4.42 -6.45 3.00
N GLY A 55 3.50 -6.27 2.05
CA GLY A 55 3.20 -4.98 1.46
C GLY A 55 2.57 -4.00 2.46
N ALA A 56 1.65 -4.48 3.31
CA ALA A 56 1.07 -3.67 4.38
C ALA A 56 2.12 -3.20 5.40
N ALA A 57 3.05 -4.09 5.78
CA ALA A 57 4.18 -3.73 6.64
C ALA A 57 5.06 -2.66 5.97
N ALA A 58 5.47 -2.86 4.71
CA ALA A 58 6.28 -1.89 3.96
C ALA A 58 5.60 -0.51 3.89
N TYR A 59 4.29 -0.45 3.65
CA TYR A 59 3.51 0.79 3.68
C TYR A 59 3.49 1.44 5.07
N ALA A 60 3.21 0.66 6.12
CA ALA A 60 3.19 1.17 7.50
C ALA A 60 4.55 1.76 7.90
N PHE A 61 5.66 1.09 7.55
CA PHE A 61 7.00 1.63 7.77
C PHE A 61 7.25 2.90 6.94
N SER A 62 6.81 2.94 5.67
CA SER A 62 6.97 4.12 4.82
C SER A 62 6.24 5.36 5.40
N THR A 63 5.05 5.17 5.95
CA THR A 63 4.28 6.26 6.59
C THR A 63 4.88 6.71 7.94
N ARG A 64 5.56 5.82 8.67
CA ARG A 64 6.29 6.15 9.90
C ARG A 64 7.50 7.04 9.61
N PHE A 65 8.17 6.83 8.48
CA PHE A 65 9.32 7.63 8.03
C PHE A 65 8.92 8.88 7.24
N ARG A 66 7.71 9.43 7.40
CA ARG A 66 7.31 10.70 6.76
C ARG A 66 8.31 11.80 7.14
N ALA A 67 9.06 12.32 6.16
CA ALA A 67 10.03 13.40 6.36
C ALA A 67 9.36 14.62 6.99
N GLU A 68 10.14 15.33 7.83
CA GLU A 68 9.83 16.69 8.26
C GLU A 68 9.51 17.54 7.03
N GLY A 69 8.28 18.07 6.97
CA GLY A 69 7.77 18.86 5.85
C GLY A 69 6.67 18.21 5.00
N MET A 70 6.35 16.92 5.18
CA MET A 70 5.20 16.26 4.51
C MET A 70 3.89 16.35 5.30
N GLY A 71 3.83 17.16 6.37
CA GLY A 71 2.58 17.72 6.92
C GLY A 71 1.77 18.37 5.81
N LYS A 72 0.45 18.22 5.78
CA LYS A 72 -0.37 18.97 4.80
C LYS A 72 0.01 20.45 4.92
N SER A 73 0.62 21.02 3.89
CA SER A 73 0.59 22.46 3.65
C SER A 73 -0.87 22.77 3.36
N LYS A 74 -1.66 23.00 4.41
CA LYS A 74 -2.81 23.87 4.29
C LYS A 74 -2.26 25.25 4.59
N ASP A 75 -1.62 25.86 3.61
CA ASP A 75 -1.30 27.28 3.67
C ASP A 75 -1.84 27.93 2.39
N ASP A 76 -2.76 28.87 2.66
CA ASP A 76 -2.87 30.15 2.00
C ASP A 76 -3.56 30.21 0.64
N THR A 77 -4.84 29.85 0.60
CA THR A 77 -5.77 30.44 -0.39
C THR A 77 -7.14 30.68 0.24
N ASP A 78 -7.18 31.43 1.33
CA ASP A 78 -8.32 32.31 1.59
C ASP A 78 -7.92 33.66 1.01
N GLU A 79 -8.26 33.85 -0.27
CA GLU A 79 -8.19 35.14 -0.94
C GLU A 79 -8.90 36.18 -0.06
N GLN A 80 -8.15 37.18 0.42
CA GLN A 80 -8.74 38.35 1.03
C GLN A 80 -9.49 39.12 -0.06
N SER A 81 -10.78 38.78 -0.25
CA SER A 81 -11.71 39.63 -0.98
C SER A 81 -12.01 40.85 -0.12
N ASP A 82 -11.19 41.88 -0.32
CA ASP A 82 -11.51 43.27 -0.06
C ASP A 82 -12.73 43.66 -0.92
N ASN A 83 -13.93 43.57 -0.33
CA ASN A 83 -15.13 44.20 -0.90
C ASN A 83 -15.33 45.54 -0.21
N GLY A 84 -14.65 46.56 -0.73
CA GLY A 84 -15.03 47.96 -0.59
C GLY A 84 -16.21 48.32 -1.49
#